data_AF-A0A2E1HMW6-F1
#
_entry.id   AF-A0A2E1HMW6-F1
#
_cell.length_a   1.000
_cell.length_b   1.000
_cell.length_c   1.000
_cell.angle_alpha   90.00
_cell.angle_beta   90.00
_cell.angle_gamma   90.00
#
_symmetry.space_group_name_H-M   'P 1'
#
loop_
_entity.id
_entity.type
_entity.pdbx_description
1 polymer ?
#
loop_
_entity_poly.entity_id
_entity_poly.type
_entity_poly.pdbx_seq_one_letter_code
_entity_poly.pdbx_strand_id
1 'polypeptide(L)'
;ISVDGLNYRPLDIPDSASNECNAEYARCGQNLEFDLLFDNLGPEWDFMQPHREMRASPIPTGGLLFPRWFSDGSNLFLDTELTWHKHNLPNGSLLPSRNLVIDSSGALHSVSCNIVDPGAKGCDGTFNLTHSVSFDGGYSWTDYTHGWPGSAAVSDNTFEWDFQADGNLDLAVISMRVQSSNFTGDGSPSDVDLVFHVRDYSQSMEADSVTIIGLGDLDSTSGAGNDIRFDFASMAILPDGGIVVAYHDSTDPNQDPMFAIELELPEEYFYSIAI
;
A
#
# COMPACT_ATOMS: atom_id res chain seq x y z
N ILE A 1 6.84 25.75 17.46
CA ILE A 1 8.14 26.43 17.31
C ILE A 1 9.19 25.39 17.60
N SER A 2 10.02 25.06 16.62
CA SER A 2 11.07 24.07 16.81
C SER A 2 12.18 24.65 17.69
N VAL A 3 12.78 23.79 18.51
CA VAL A 3 13.86 24.13 19.43
C VAL A 3 15.24 23.97 18.80
N ASP A 4 15.30 23.35 17.62
CA ASP A 4 16.50 23.06 16.84
C ASP A 4 16.62 23.88 15.54
N GLY A 5 15.64 24.74 15.24
CA GLY A 5 15.57 25.56 14.03
C GLY A 5 14.86 24.91 12.83
N LEU A 6 14.51 23.62 12.90
CA LEU A 6 13.72 22.91 11.88
C LEU A 6 12.24 23.31 11.92
N ASN A 7 11.81 24.14 10.98
CA ASN A 7 10.42 24.57 10.89
C ASN A 7 9.69 23.85 9.74
N TYR A 8 8.54 23.25 10.05
CA TYR A 8 7.65 22.69 9.04
C TYR A 8 6.74 23.80 8.52
N ARG A 9 6.62 23.87 7.20
CA ARG A 9 5.66 24.73 6.51
C ARG A 9 4.81 23.86 5.61
N PRO A 10 3.48 24.02 5.62
CA PRO A 10 2.64 23.35 4.64
C PRO A 10 3.06 23.83 3.25
N LEU A 11 3.20 22.88 2.32
CA LEU A 11 3.41 23.16 0.91
C LEU A 11 2.05 23.10 0.22
N ASP A 12 1.73 24.12 -0.57
CA ASP A 12 0.54 24.13 -1.41
C ASP A 12 0.67 23.07 -2.52
N ILE A 13 -0.41 22.37 -2.85
CA ILE A 13 -0.42 21.24 -3.78
C ILE A 13 -1.39 21.51 -4.94
N PRO A 14 -1.03 21.20 -6.19
CA PRO A 14 -1.92 21.37 -7.35
C PRO A 14 -3.29 20.70 -7.19
N ASP A 15 -4.34 21.34 -7.70
CA ASP A 15 -5.69 20.77 -7.68
C ASP A 15 -5.78 19.57 -8.64
N SER A 16 -6.01 18.39 -8.06
CA SER A 16 -6.23 17.14 -8.79
C SER A 16 -7.30 17.22 -9.90
N ALA A 17 -8.31 18.09 -9.76
CA ALA A 17 -9.39 18.23 -10.74
C ALA A 17 -9.02 19.07 -11.97
N SER A 18 -7.94 19.86 -11.89
CA SER A 18 -7.54 20.77 -12.97
C SER A 18 -6.82 20.07 -14.12
N ASN A 19 -6.23 18.90 -13.85
CA ASN A 19 -5.32 18.18 -14.76
C ASN A 19 -4.08 19.00 -15.19
N GLU A 20 -3.75 20.06 -14.45
CA GLU A 20 -2.63 20.96 -14.70
C GLU A 20 -1.86 21.21 -13.39
N CYS A 21 -0.59 21.56 -13.48
CA CYS A 21 0.12 22.04 -12.30
C CYS A 21 -0.35 23.46 -11.98
N ASN A 22 -1.25 23.59 -10.99
CA ASN A 22 -1.80 24.87 -10.55
C ASN A 22 -1.71 25.02 -9.01
N ALA A 23 -0.59 25.52 -8.50
CA ALA A 23 -0.46 25.90 -7.09
C ALA A 23 -0.35 27.42 -6.95
N GLU A 24 -1.03 28.01 -5.97
CA GLU A 24 -1.03 29.46 -5.72
C GLU A 24 0.25 29.89 -4.99
N TYR A 25 0.69 29.06 -4.03
CA TYR A 25 1.84 29.36 -3.15
C TYR A 25 3.02 28.40 -3.33
N ALA A 26 3.01 27.59 -4.39
CA ALA A 26 4.13 26.71 -4.77
C ALA A 26 4.52 26.92 -6.23
N ARG A 27 5.71 26.42 -6.62
CA ARG A 27 6.20 26.53 -7.99
C ARG A 27 5.63 25.40 -8.84
N CYS A 28 5.17 25.73 -10.02
CA CYS A 28 4.79 24.78 -11.05
C CYS A 28 5.74 24.90 -12.24
N GLY A 29 6.37 23.78 -12.60
CA GLY A 29 7.27 23.67 -13.73
C GLY A 29 6.56 23.13 -14.98
N GLN A 30 7.36 22.86 -16.01
CA GLN A 30 6.89 22.17 -17.22
C GLN A 30 6.45 20.73 -16.91
N ASN A 31 5.61 20.16 -17.78
CA ASN A 31 5.30 18.74 -17.72
C ASN A 31 6.56 17.91 -17.97
N LEU A 32 6.67 16.78 -17.27
CA LEU A 32 7.77 15.84 -17.38
C LEU A 32 7.27 14.48 -17.90
N GLU A 33 8.15 13.79 -18.62
CA GLU A 33 7.95 12.42 -19.07
C GLU A 33 9.24 11.64 -18.79
N PHE A 34 9.16 10.63 -17.94
CA PHE A 34 10.26 9.72 -17.65
C PHE A 34 9.73 8.35 -17.21
N ASP A 35 10.46 7.28 -17.52
CA ASP A 35 10.20 5.96 -16.95
C ASP A 35 10.69 5.88 -15.50
N LEU A 36 10.24 4.84 -14.81
CA LEU A 36 10.65 4.54 -13.44
C LEU A 36 11.63 3.36 -13.44
N LEU A 37 12.53 3.29 -14.43
CA LEU A 37 13.52 2.22 -14.51
C LEU A 37 14.74 2.59 -13.67
N PHE A 38 14.96 1.86 -12.59
CA PHE A 38 16.06 2.07 -11.67
C PHE A 38 16.83 0.78 -11.46
N ASP A 39 18.16 0.84 -11.60
CA ASP A 39 19.06 -0.28 -11.38
C ASP A 39 19.98 0.01 -10.19
N ASN A 40 20.43 -1.06 -9.51
CA ASN A 40 21.39 -1.00 -8.40
C ASN A 40 20.89 -0.15 -7.21
N LEU A 41 19.62 -0.29 -6.85
CA LEU A 41 19.07 0.32 -5.65
C LEU A 41 19.68 -0.34 -4.41
N GLY A 42 19.94 0.46 -3.38
CA GLY A 42 20.43 -0.04 -2.11
C GLY A 42 19.32 -0.68 -1.26
N PRO A 43 19.68 -1.38 -0.19
CA PRO A 43 18.72 -2.04 0.70
C PRO A 43 17.76 -1.07 1.39
N GLU A 44 18.07 0.23 1.42
CA GLU A 44 17.13 1.23 1.92
C GLU A 44 15.78 1.22 1.21
N TRP A 45 15.69 0.75 -0.04
CA TRP A 45 14.44 0.67 -0.81
C TRP A 45 13.51 -0.46 -0.36
N ASP A 46 14.03 -1.46 0.34
CA ASP A 46 13.21 -2.50 0.97
C ASP A 46 12.56 -2.01 2.28
N PHE A 47 13.17 -0.99 2.92
CA PHE A 47 12.69 -0.45 4.20
C PHE A 47 11.91 0.87 4.05
N MET A 48 12.18 1.64 2.99
CA MET A 48 11.64 2.99 2.76
C MET A 48 10.31 2.92 2.03
N GLN A 49 9.28 2.45 2.73
CA GLN A 49 7.95 2.29 2.16
C GLN A 49 7.00 3.27 2.83
N PRO A 50 6.72 4.42 2.18
CA PRO A 50 5.83 5.39 2.76
C PRO A 50 4.45 4.80 2.88
N HIS A 51 3.76 5.19 3.95
CA HIS A 51 2.43 4.68 4.15
C HIS A 51 1.48 5.00 2.98
N ARG A 52 0.61 4.03 2.65
CA ARG A 52 -0.40 4.12 1.59
C ARG A 52 -1.15 5.45 1.54
N GLU A 53 -1.61 5.97 2.68
CA GLU A 53 -2.39 7.21 2.78
C GLU A 53 -1.58 8.50 2.53
N MET A 54 -0.24 8.43 2.56
CA MET A 54 0.58 9.52 2.03
C MET A 54 0.37 9.67 0.51
N ARG A 55 -0.02 8.57 -0.18
CA ARG A 55 -0.31 8.52 -1.62
C ARG A 55 0.81 9.10 -2.47
N ALA A 56 2.03 8.95 -1.98
CA ALA A 56 3.23 9.46 -2.57
C ALA A 56 4.37 8.49 -2.32
N SER A 57 5.29 8.42 -3.26
CA SER A 57 6.42 7.49 -3.25
C SER A 57 7.71 8.28 -3.49
N PRO A 58 8.76 8.07 -2.69
CA PRO A 58 10.07 8.60 -3.03
C PRO A 58 10.53 7.99 -4.36
N ILE A 59 11.27 8.77 -5.13
CA ILE A 59 11.89 8.31 -6.38
C ILE A 59 13.42 8.26 -6.18
N PRO A 60 14.12 7.21 -6.65
CA PRO A 60 15.57 7.06 -6.45
C PRO A 60 16.43 8.24 -6.91
N THR A 61 16.00 8.97 -7.93
CA THR A 61 16.66 10.19 -8.42
C THR A 61 16.38 11.43 -7.57
N GLY A 62 15.55 11.29 -6.53
CA GLY A 62 15.09 12.35 -5.65
C GLY A 62 13.68 12.84 -5.97
N GLY A 63 13.06 13.49 -4.98
CA GLY A 63 11.69 14.00 -5.11
C GLY A 63 10.62 13.01 -4.64
N LEU A 64 9.36 13.37 -4.86
CA LEU A 64 8.17 12.59 -4.50
C LEU A 64 7.24 12.47 -5.70
N LEU A 65 6.89 11.26 -6.08
CA LEU A 65 5.87 10.99 -7.07
C LEU A 65 4.54 10.72 -6.37
N PHE A 66 3.45 11.29 -6.86
CA PHE A 66 2.08 11.10 -6.42
C PHE A 66 1.35 10.38 -7.57
N PRO A 67 1.25 9.04 -7.51
CA PRO A 67 0.62 8.25 -8.56
C PRO A 67 -0.84 8.66 -8.75
N ARG A 68 -1.27 8.79 -10.01
CA ARG A 68 -2.68 9.07 -10.36
C ARG A 68 -3.27 10.28 -9.63
N TRP A 69 -2.47 11.31 -9.40
CA TRP A 69 -2.93 12.50 -8.68
C TRP A 69 -4.13 13.16 -9.39
N PHE A 70 -4.00 13.38 -10.70
CA PHE A 70 -4.97 14.10 -11.52
C PHE A 70 -6.13 13.21 -11.98
N SER A 71 -7.27 13.84 -12.26
CA SER A 71 -8.48 13.16 -12.73
C SER A 71 -8.32 12.48 -14.10
N ASP A 72 -7.41 12.96 -14.95
CA ASP A 72 -7.03 12.26 -16.19
C ASP A 72 -6.12 11.04 -15.96
N GLY A 73 -5.80 10.75 -14.70
CA GLY A 73 -4.97 9.64 -14.29
C GLY A 73 -3.48 9.88 -14.45
N SER A 74 -3.02 11.08 -14.80
CA SER A 74 -1.59 11.41 -14.76
C SER A 74 -1.07 11.59 -13.34
N ASN A 75 0.26 11.56 -13.20
CA ASN A 75 0.93 11.66 -11.92
C ASN A 75 1.27 13.12 -11.61
N LEU A 76 1.52 13.41 -10.34
CA LEU A 76 2.14 14.66 -9.89
C LEU A 76 3.53 14.33 -9.33
N PHE A 77 4.54 15.13 -9.64
CA PHE A 77 5.90 14.95 -9.17
C PHE A 77 6.40 16.23 -8.49
N LEU A 78 6.94 16.11 -7.28
CA LEU A 78 7.67 17.16 -6.58
C LEU A 78 9.16 16.90 -6.75
N ASP A 79 9.87 17.79 -7.42
CA ASP A 79 11.31 17.66 -7.60
C ASP A 79 12.11 18.04 -6.32
N THR A 80 13.43 17.91 -6.39
CA THR A 80 14.33 18.24 -5.29
C THR A 80 14.46 19.74 -5.01
N GLU A 81 13.92 20.58 -5.90
CA GLU A 81 13.91 22.04 -5.80
C GLU A 81 12.56 22.57 -5.28
N LEU A 82 11.66 21.66 -4.87
CA LEU A 82 10.30 21.95 -4.42
C LEU A 82 9.45 22.61 -5.51
N THR A 83 9.61 22.14 -6.74
CA THR A 83 8.77 22.48 -7.89
C THR A 83 7.87 21.31 -8.24
N TRP A 84 6.58 21.60 -8.43
CA TRP A 84 5.59 20.63 -8.86
C TRP A 84 5.59 20.49 -10.38
N HIS A 85 5.42 19.25 -10.84
CA HIS A 85 5.34 18.90 -12.25
C HIS A 85 4.21 17.90 -12.47
N LYS A 86 3.43 18.09 -13.54
CA LYS A 86 2.64 16.98 -14.07
C LYS A 86 3.60 15.98 -14.70
N HIS A 87 3.48 14.71 -14.33
CA HIS A 87 4.34 13.64 -14.80
C HIS A 87 3.52 12.56 -15.53
N ASN A 88 4.00 12.12 -16.68
CA ASN A 88 3.44 10.98 -17.41
C ASN A 88 4.51 9.91 -17.60
N LEU A 89 4.11 8.64 -17.54
CA LEU A 89 5.00 7.58 -18.02
C LEU A 89 5.14 7.69 -19.55
N PRO A 90 6.25 7.18 -20.12
CA PRO A 90 6.46 7.20 -21.55
C PRO A 90 5.34 6.51 -22.31
N ASN A 91 5.13 6.92 -23.56
CA ASN A 91 4.08 6.41 -24.46
C ASN A 91 2.63 6.64 -23.99
N GLY A 92 2.42 7.51 -22.99
CA GLY A 92 1.09 7.77 -22.42
C GLY A 92 0.58 6.62 -21.56
N SER A 93 1.46 5.69 -21.16
CA SER A 93 1.16 4.69 -20.15
C SER A 93 0.83 5.36 -18.81
N LEU A 94 0.16 4.62 -17.94
CA LEU A 94 -0.23 5.14 -16.65
C LEU A 94 0.00 4.09 -15.57
N LEU A 95 0.31 4.52 -14.35
CA LEU A 95 0.50 3.61 -13.21
C LEU A 95 -0.79 2.83 -12.91
N PRO A 96 -0.79 1.57 -12.46
CA PRO A 96 -2.05 0.84 -12.24
C PRO A 96 -2.94 1.46 -11.16
N SER A 97 -2.35 2.09 -10.14
CA SER A 97 -3.10 2.67 -9.02
C SER A 97 -2.46 3.94 -8.42
N ARG A 98 -3.08 4.45 -7.34
CA ARG A 98 -2.59 5.56 -6.50
C ARG A 98 -1.50 5.16 -5.50
N ASN A 99 -1.18 3.88 -5.42
CA ASN A 99 -0.13 3.33 -4.58
C ASN A 99 1.02 2.84 -5.47
N LEU A 100 2.24 3.18 -5.07
CA LEU A 100 3.44 2.73 -5.76
C LEU A 100 4.52 2.46 -4.70
N VAL A 101 5.08 1.27 -4.73
CA VAL A 101 6.24 0.87 -3.93
C VAL A 101 7.35 0.48 -4.90
N ILE A 102 8.59 0.83 -4.55
CA ILE A 102 9.79 0.48 -5.30
C ILE A 102 10.68 -0.27 -4.33
N ASP A 103 11.08 -1.48 -4.68
CA ASP A 103 11.98 -2.29 -3.86
C ASP A 103 13.43 -2.23 -4.36
N SER A 104 14.36 -2.85 -3.64
CA SER A 104 15.78 -2.81 -3.99
C SER A 104 16.14 -3.54 -5.30
N SER A 105 15.25 -4.38 -5.84
CA SER A 105 15.44 -5.02 -7.14
C SER A 105 15.19 -4.05 -8.30
N GLY A 106 14.55 -2.91 -8.05
CA GLY A 106 14.05 -1.98 -9.07
C GLY A 106 12.64 -2.32 -9.56
N ALA A 107 11.99 -3.33 -8.97
CA ALA A 107 10.61 -3.66 -9.27
C ALA A 107 9.67 -2.56 -8.78
N LEU A 108 8.65 -2.27 -9.59
CA LEU A 108 7.57 -1.36 -9.25
C LEU A 108 6.36 -2.19 -8.84
N HIS A 109 5.85 -1.96 -7.64
CA HIS A 109 4.66 -2.59 -7.12
C HIS A 109 3.55 -1.56 -7.03
N SER A 110 2.39 -1.87 -7.60
CA SER A 110 1.22 -1.01 -7.56
C SER A 110 0.03 -1.84 -7.10
N VAL A 111 -0.53 -1.52 -5.93
CA VAL A 111 -1.69 -2.25 -5.40
C VAL A 111 -2.95 -1.41 -5.52
N SER A 112 -4.01 -2.00 -6.07
CA SER A 112 -5.29 -1.36 -6.36
C SER A 112 -6.44 -2.12 -5.73
N CYS A 113 -7.40 -1.39 -5.17
CA CYS A 113 -8.71 -1.94 -4.78
C CYS A 113 -9.72 -1.91 -5.94
N ASN A 114 -9.24 -2.26 -7.14
CA ASN A 114 -10.03 -2.65 -8.32
C ASN A 114 -11.01 -1.62 -8.91
N ILE A 115 -10.70 -0.33 -8.86
CA ILE A 115 -11.48 0.68 -9.58
C ILE A 115 -11.26 0.63 -11.10
N VAL A 116 -12.35 0.71 -11.86
CA VAL A 116 -12.32 0.76 -13.35
C VAL A 116 -11.65 2.05 -13.86
N ASP A 117 -11.87 3.16 -13.15
CA ASP A 117 -11.24 4.44 -13.45
C ASP A 117 -10.02 4.63 -12.55
N PRO A 118 -8.79 4.58 -13.07
CA PRO A 118 -7.60 4.69 -12.26
C PRO A 118 -7.36 6.12 -11.71
N GLY A 119 -8.08 7.13 -12.22
CA GLY A 119 -8.12 8.48 -11.65
C GLY A 119 -9.14 8.63 -10.51
N ALA A 120 -10.05 7.66 -10.31
CA ALA A 120 -11.04 7.73 -9.26
C ALA A 120 -10.40 7.61 -7.86
N LYS A 121 -11.09 8.16 -6.86
CA LYS A 121 -10.72 8.08 -5.44
C LYS A 121 -11.68 7.07 -4.81
N GLY A 122 -11.24 5.84 -4.55
CA GLY A 122 -12.08 4.82 -3.91
C GLY A 122 -11.70 3.40 -4.31
N CYS A 123 -12.61 2.46 -3.98
CA CYS A 123 -12.52 1.03 -4.25
C CYS A 123 -13.80 0.54 -4.94
N ASP A 124 -13.77 -0.63 -5.57
CA ASP A 124 -14.95 -1.21 -6.26
C ASP A 124 -16.01 -1.80 -5.32
N GLY A 125 -15.77 -1.76 -4.01
CA GLY A 125 -16.64 -2.31 -2.98
C GLY A 125 -16.43 -3.80 -2.72
N THR A 126 -15.36 -4.39 -3.26
CA THR A 126 -14.92 -5.75 -2.95
C THR A 126 -13.67 -5.74 -2.08
N PHE A 127 -13.41 -6.83 -1.35
CA PHE A 127 -12.13 -7.04 -0.65
C PHE A 127 -11.09 -7.72 -1.54
N ASN A 128 -11.09 -7.39 -2.84
CA ASN A 128 -10.08 -7.87 -3.77
C ASN A 128 -9.04 -6.77 -3.99
N LEU A 129 -7.76 -7.15 -3.91
CA LEU A 129 -6.63 -6.28 -4.19
C LEU A 129 -5.92 -6.80 -5.44
N THR A 130 -5.86 -6.00 -6.50
CA THR A 130 -4.98 -6.29 -7.63
C THR A 130 -3.61 -5.72 -7.35
N HIS A 131 -2.63 -6.62 -7.26
CA HIS A 131 -1.21 -6.32 -7.22
C HIS A 131 -0.68 -6.37 -8.66
N SER A 132 -0.16 -5.24 -9.11
CA SER A 132 0.50 -5.10 -10.40
C SER A 132 2.00 -4.93 -10.19
N VAL A 133 2.82 -5.69 -10.92
CA VAL A 133 4.29 -5.58 -10.88
C VAL A 133 4.85 -5.22 -12.25
N SER A 134 5.81 -4.30 -12.27
CA SER A 134 6.58 -3.93 -13.46
C SER A 134 8.09 -4.01 -13.18
N PHE A 135 8.82 -4.60 -14.12
CA PHE A 135 10.29 -4.71 -14.08
C PHE A 135 10.97 -3.86 -15.16
N ASP A 136 10.19 -3.10 -15.93
CA ASP A 136 10.71 -2.35 -17.09
C ASP A 136 10.59 -0.83 -16.92
N GLY A 137 10.27 -0.35 -15.72
CA GLY A 137 10.08 1.08 -15.44
C GLY A 137 8.66 1.59 -15.71
N GLY A 138 7.68 0.68 -15.75
CA GLY A 138 6.26 1.00 -15.87
C GLY A 138 5.73 0.95 -17.30
N TYR A 139 6.45 0.35 -18.25
CA TYR A 139 5.97 0.15 -19.62
C TYR A 139 5.00 -1.03 -19.71
N SER A 140 5.28 -2.11 -18.99
CA SER A 140 4.41 -3.28 -18.88
C SER A 140 4.18 -3.66 -17.43
N TRP A 141 3.01 -4.25 -17.18
CA TRP A 141 2.54 -4.67 -15.86
C TRP A 141 2.00 -6.09 -15.95
N THR A 142 2.36 -6.91 -14.96
CA THR A 142 1.72 -8.20 -14.72
C THR A 142 0.80 -8.04 -13.53
N ASP A 143 -0.44 -8.50 -13.66
CA ASP A 143 -1.48 -8.32 -12.64
C ASP A 143 -1.84 -9.65 -11.98
N TYR A 144 -2.05 -9.62 -10.66
CA TYR A 144 -2.66 -10.70 -9.90
C TYR A 144 -3.64 -10.14 -8.88
N THR A 145 -4.80 -10.78 -8.74
CA THR A 145 -5.83 -10.33 -7.80
C THR A 145 -5.84 -11.24 -6.56
N HIS A 146 -5.43 -10.67 -5.43
CA HIS A 146 -5.56 -11.28 -4.11
C HIS A 146 -6.97 -11.06 -3.58
N GLY A 147 -7.63 -12.14 -3.19
CA GLY A 147 -8.92 -12.09 -2.54
C GLY A 147 -9.03 -13.19 -1.50
N TRP A 148 -9.99 -13.04 -0.58
CA TRP A 148 -10.27 -14.08 0.40
C TRP A 148 -11.69 -14.63 0.20
N PRO A 149 -11.86 -15.95 -0.03
CA PRO A 149 -13.18 -16.55 -0.27
C PRO A 149 -14.19 -16.34 0.87
N GLY A 150 -13.71 -16.10 2.10
CA GLY A 150 -14.56 -15.84 3.26
C GLY A 150 -15.06 -14.38 3.38
N SER A 151 -14.65 -13.49 2.47
CA SER A 151 -15.03 -12.07 2.51
C SER A 151 -16.47 -11.84 2.03
N ALA A 152 -17.17 -10.94 2.73
CA ALA A 152 -18.45 -10.38 2.36
C ALA A 152 -18.25 -9.10 1.51
N ALA A 153 -19.32 -8.56 0.92
CA ALA A 153 -19.23 -7.27 0.24
C ALA A 153 -18.94 -6.14 1.24
N VAL A 154 -18.15 -5.14 0.83
CA VAL A 154 -17.84 -3.97 1.66
C VAL A 154 -19.11 -3.16 1.87
N SER A 155 -19.53 -2.97 3.13
CA SER A 155 -20.83 -2.36 3.45
C SER A 155 -20.77 -0.87 3.85
N ASP A 156 -19.58 -0.36 4.22
CA ASP A 156 -19.41 0.90 4.95
C ASP A 156 -18.12 1.68 4.63
N ASN A 157 -17.41 1.37 3.54
CA ASN A 157 -16.12 1.95 3.15
C ASN A 157 -14.96 1.72 4.16
N THR A 158 -15.05 0.73 5.06
CA THR A 158 -14.00 0.39 6.04
C THR A 158 -12.86 -0.47 5.46
N PHE A 159 -12.60 -0.33 4.16
CA PHE A 159 -11.58 -1.12 3.47
C PHE A 159 -10.17 -0.62 3.80
N GLU A 160 -9.47 -1.34 4.68
CA GLU A 160 -8.12 -1.02 5.14
C GLU A 160 -7.12 -2.10 4.71
N TRP A 161 -5.99 -1.66 4.15
CA TRP A 161 -4.89 -2.52 3.75
C TRP A 161 -3.58 -1.74 3.74
N ASP A 162 -2.48 -2.48 3.85
CA ASP A 162 -1.12 -2.00 3.65
C ASP A 162 -0.31 -3.01 2.82
N PHE A 163 0.78 -2.55 2.22
CA PHE A 163 1.61 -3.34 1.32
C PHE A 163 3.08 -3.05 1.58
N GLN A 164 3.87 -4.12 1.65
CA GLN A 164 5.32 -4.01 1.64
C GLN A 164 5.98 -5.00 0.68
N ALA A 165 7.15 -4.65 0.17
CA ALA A 165 7.97 -5.49 -0.70
C ALA A 165 9.45 -5.44 -0.32
N ASP A 166 10.17 -6.53 -0.52
CA ASP A 166 11.62 -6.63 -0.35
C ASP A 166 12.20 -7.32 -1.57
N GLY A 167 12.98 -6.57 -2.35
CA GLY A 167 13.55 -7.03 -3.62
C GLY A 167 14.74 -7.95 -3.42
N ASN A 168 15.43 -7.87 -2.27
CA ASN A 168 16.53 -8.77 -1.93
C ASN A 168 16.01 -10.16 -1.51
N LEU A 169 14.83 -10.21 -0.90
CA LEU A 169 14.16 -11.44 -0.48
C LEU A 169 13.16 -11.99 -1.51
N ASP A 170 12.92 -11.26 -2.61
CA ASP A 170 11.87 -11.56 -3.59
C ASP A 170 10.51 -11.79 -2.92
N LEU A 171 10.17 -10.91 -1.97
CA LEU A 171 9.02 -11.06 -1.09
C LEU A 171 8.10 -9.84 -1.18
N ALA A 172 6.80 -10.08 -1.34
CA ALA A 172 5.76 -9.08 -1.17
C ALA A 172 4.76 -9.54 -0.11
N VAL A 173 4.26 -8.61 0.69
CA VAL A 173 3.34 -8.90 1.79
C VAL A 173 2.21 -7.88 1.76
N ILE A 174 0.98 -8.40 1.85
CA ILE A 174 -0.24 -7.60 1.94
C ILE A 174 -0.87 -7.85 3.29
N SER A 175 -1.04 -6.79 4.08
CA SER A 175 -1.90 -6.81 5.26
C SER A 175 -3.25 -6.23 4.88
N MET A 176 -4.35 -6.90 5.20
CA MET A 176 -5.68 -6.40 4.89
C MET A 176 -6.71 -6.77 5.93
N ARG A 177 -7.67 -5.87 6.15
CA ARG A 177 -8.90 -6.16 6.89
C ARG A 177 -10.02 -6.50 5.94
N VAL A 178 -10.78 -7.54 6.29
CA VAL A 178 -11.96 -7.98 5.54
C VAL A 178 -13.17 -8.17 6.44
N GLN A 179 -14.36 -7.81 5.95
CA GLN A 179 -15.61 -8.24 6.58
C GLN A 179 -15.92 -9.66 6.13
N SER A 180 -16.26 -10.56 7.04
CA SER A 180 -16.80 -11.89 6.76
C SER A 180 -18.24 -11.97 7.23
N SER A 181 -19.09 -12.73 6.53
CA SER A 181 -20.47 -12.97 6.97
C SER A 181 -20.64 -14.16 7.93
N ASN A 182 -19.58 -14.93 8.18
CA ASN A 182 -19.69 -16.17 8.98
C ASN A 182 -18.34 -16.65 9.54
N PHE A 183 -17.39 -15.76 9.81
CA PHE A 183 -16.07 -16.20 10.31
C PHE A 183 -16.16 -16.84 11.71
N THR A 184 -17.04 -16.33 12.57
CA THR A 184 -17.34 -16.91 13.91
C THR A 184 -18.12 -18.23 13.84
N GLY A 185 -18.66 -18.60 12.68
CA GLY A 185 -19.46 -19.82 12.47
C GLY A 185 -20.91 -19.75 12.94
N ASP A 186 -21.36 -18.65 13.54
CA ASP A 186 -22.74 -18.45 14.01
C ASP A 186 -23.62 -17.64 13.02
N GLY A 187 -23.07 -17.28 11.86
CA GLY A 187 -23.72 -16.48 10.83
C GLY A 187 -23.74 -14.97 11.09
N SER A 188 -23.07 -14.48 12.14
CA SER A 188 -22.88 -13.05 12.36
C SER A 188 -21.77 -12.48 11.46
N PRO A 189 -21.93 -11.25 10.94
CA PRO A 189 -20.84 -10.53 10.33
C PRO A 189 -19.75 -10.26 11.35
N SER A 190 -18.50 -10.44 10.95
CA SER A 190 -17.33 -10.12 11.76
C SER A 190 -16.19 -9.71 10.86
N ASP A 191 -15.40 -8.74 11.29
CA ASP A 191 -14.17 -8.40 10.62
C ASP A 191 -13.09 -9.48 10.87
N VAL A 192 -12.07 -9.48 10.03
CA VAL A 192 -10.92 -10.40 10.09
C VAL A 192 -9.70 -9.66 9.56
N ASP A 193 -8.59 -9.70 10.29
CA ASP A 193 -7.30 -9.20 9.79
C ASP A 193 -6.50 -10.36 9.17
N LEU A 194 -6.06 -10.16 7.93
CA LEU A 194 -5.35 -11.14 7.11
C LEU A 194 -3.97 -10.63 6.70
N VAL A 195 -3.02 -11.55 6.59
CA VAL A 195 -1.70 -11.32 6.02
C VAL A 195 -1.47 -12.31 4.89
N PHE A 196 -1.22 -11.80 3.69
CA PHE A 196 -0.82 -12.58 2.51
C PHE A 196 0.68 -12.51 2.38
N HIS A 197 1.35 -13.65 2.30
CA HIS A 197 2.75 -13.75 1.91
C HIS A 197 2.86 -14.17 0.45
N VAL A 198 3.64 -13.43 -0.32
CA VAL A 198 3.91 -13.66 -1.73
C VAL A 198 5.42 -13.79 -1.89
N ARG A 199 5.93 -14.99 -1.64
CA ARG A 199 7.35 -15.32 -1.85
C ARG A 199 7.62 -15.62 -3.31
N ASP A 200 8.85 -15.33 -3.73
CA ASP A 200 9.30 -15.46 -5.12
C ASP A 200 8.37 -14.70 -6.09
N TYR A 201 7.97 -13.47 -5.72
CA TYR A 201 6.97 -12.70 -6.49
C TYR A 201 7.42 -12.47 -7.94
N SER A 202 8.74 -12.46 -8.20
CA SER A 202 9.32 -12.39 -9.53
C SER A 202 8.97 -13.58 -10.43
N GLN A 203 8.62 -14.73 -9.83
CA GLN A 203 8.20 -15.94 -10.52
C GLN A 203 6.68 -16.11 -10.52
N SER A 204 6.02 -15.82 -9.39
CA SER A 204 4.59 -15.97 -9.20
C SER A 204 4.07 -14.99 -8.14
N MET A 205 3.01 -14.26 -8.46
CA MET A 205 2.35 -13.39 -7.47
C MET A 205 1.25 -14.11 -6.67
N GLU A 206 1.12 -15.43 -6.78
CA GLU A 206 0.22 -16.20 -5.92
C GLU A 206 0.72 -16.17 -4.48
N ALA A 207 -0.17 -15.88 -3.53
CA ALA A 207 0.20 -15.95 -2.12
C ALA A 207 0.43 -17.40 -1.71
N ASP A 208 1.60 -17.69 -1.14
CA ASP A 208 1.95 -19.03 -0.67
C ASP A 208 1.25 -19.35 0.67
N SER A 209 0.89 -18.31 1.42
CA SER A 209 0.17 -18.40 2.66
C SER A 209 -0.72 -17.18 2.90
N VAL A 210 -1.84 -17.44 3.56
CA VAL A 210 -2.76 -16.41 4.07
C VAL A 210 -3.00 -16.72 5.54
N THR A 211 -2.61 -15.80 6.41
CA THR A 211 -2.67 -15.98 7.87
C THR A 211 -3.69 -15.02 8.46
N ILE A 212 -4.53 -15.53 9.37
CA ILE A 212 -5.45 -14.72 10.17
C ILE A 212 -4.72 -14.30 11.43
N ILE A 213 -4.63 -13.00 11.70
CA ILE A 213 -3.88 -12.47 12.85
C ILE A 213 -4.76 -11.78 13.90
N GLY A 214 -5.98 -11.37 13.54
CA GLY A 214 -6.88 -10.63 14.44
C GLY A 214 -8.34 -10.65 13.98
N LEU A 215 -9.21 -10.14 14.85
CA LEU A 215 -10.66 -10.05 14.63
C LEU A 215 -11.10 -8.77 13.91
N GLY A 216 -10.17 -7.89 13.51
CA GLY A 216 -10.45 -6.75 12.65
C GLY A 216 -11.41 -5.69 13.21
N ASP A 217 -11.42 -5.44 14.51
CA ASP A 217 -12.53 -4.72 15.16
C ASP A 217 -12.90 -3.35 14.55
N LEU A 218 -14.19 -3.21 14.26
CA LEU A 218 -14.85 -2.16 13.48
C LEU A 218 -14.69 -0.71 14.01
N ASP A 219 -14.12 -0.50 15.20
CA ASP A 219 -13.92 0.82 15.82
C ASP A 219 -12.46 1.32 15.81
N SER A 220 -11.52 0.62 15.16
CA SER A 220 -10.17 1.18 14.93
C SER A 220 -10.11 2.08 13.68
N THR A 221 -11.22 2.73 13.32
CA THR A 221 -11.39 3.42 12.04
C THR A 221 -10.40 4.57 11.90
N SER A 222 -9.55 4.51 10.87
CA SER A 222 -8.64 5.61 10.52
C SER A 222 -9.41 6.79 9.91
N GLY A 223 -9.66 7.84 10.69
CA GLY A 223 -10.42 8.98 10.17
C GLY A 223 -10.67 10.11 11.15
N ALA A 224 -10.84 11.31 10.61
CA ALA A 224 -11.11 12.52 11.38
C ALA A 224 -12.54 12.54 11.98
N GLY A 225 -12.73 11.85 13.10
CA GLY A 225 -14.00 11.83 13.81
C GLY A 225 -14.07 10.81 14.93
N ASN A 226 -13.18 10.96 15.93
CA ASN A 226 -13.02 10.22 17.20
C ASN A 226 -12.48 8.78 17.06
N ASP A 227 -11.38 8.36 17.69
CA ASP A 227 -10.33 9.05 18.44
C ASP A 227 -9.19 8.02 18.67
N ILE A 228 -8.14 8.09 17.85
CA ILE A 228 -6.69 7.92 18.16
C ILE A 228 -5.95 8.10 16.83
N ARG A 229 -5.01 9.05 16.80
CA ARG A 229 -4.14 9.31 15.64
C ARG A 229 -2.69 9.14 16.05
N PHE A 230 -2.13 8.01 15.68
CA PHE A 230 -0.94 7.88 14.85
C PHE A 230 -1.24 6.63 14.03
N ASP A 231 -1.27 6.80 12.73
CA ASP A 231 -1.85 5.84 11.83
C ASP A 231 -1.02 4.52 11.84
N PHE A 232 -1.72 3.37 11.68
CA PHE A 232 -1.33 2.09 11.02
C PHE A 232 -1.41 0.80 11.83
N ALA A 233 -2.02 -0.20 11.19
CA ALA A 233 -1.46 -1.55 11.13
C ALA A 233 -0.11 -1.44 10.42
N SER A 234 0.96 -1.19 11.17
CA SER A 234 2.31 -1.12 10.62
C SER A 234 2.85 -2.53 10.44
N MET A 235 3.34 -2.85 9.25
CA MET A 235 4.07 -4.08 9.02
C MET A 235 5.56 -3.80 8.80
N ALA A 236 6.40 -4.81 9.00
CA ALA A 236 7.82 -4.78 8.70
C ALA A 236 8.27 -6.15 8.20
N ILE A 237 9.05 -6.15 7.12
CA ILE A 237 9.81 -7.31 6.67
C ILE A 237 11.16 -7.31 7.40
N LEU A 238 11.45 -8.40 8.12
CA LEU A 238 12.73 -8.60 8.81
C LEU A 238 13.79 -9.10 7.81
N PRO A 239 15.09 -8.94 8.11
CA PRO A 239 16.16 -9.33 7.19
C PRO A 239 16.22 -10.82 6.80
N ASP A 240 15.54 -11.69 7.55
CA ASP A 240 15.41 -13.11 7.27
C ASP A 240 14.10 -13.47 6.53
N GLY A 241 13.29 -12.48 6.18
CA GLY A 241 11.98 -12.63 5.55
C GLY A 241 10.83 -12.86 6.51
N GLY A 242 11.08 -12.94 7.82
CA GLY A 242 10.01 -12.98 8.81
C GLY A 242 9.27 -11.65 8.87
N ILE A 243 7.96 -11.68 9.10
CA ILE A 243 7.14 -10.46 9.14
C ILE A 243 6.69 -10.12 10.55
N VAL A 244 6.69 -8.84 10.88
CA VAL A 244 6.03 -8.30 12.08
C VAL A 244 4.86 -7.44 11.63
N VAL A 245 3.65 -7.72 12.12
CA VAL A 245 2.44 -6.94 11.81
C VAL A 245 1.82 -6.44 13.10
N ALA A 246 1.62 -5.12 13.19
CA ALA A 246 0.82 -4.53 14.24
C ALA A 246 -0.66 -4.62 13.87
N TYR A 247 -1.50 -4.99 14.84
CA TYR A 247 -2.95 -5.08 14.67
C TYR A 247 -3.66 -4.72 15.97
N HIS A 248 -4.98 -4.54 15.90
CA HIS A 248 -5.83 -4.21 17.03
C HIS A 248 -6.86 -5.31 17.24
N ASP A 249 -7.09 -5.71 18.49
CA ASP A 249 -8.03 -6.78 18.85
C ASP A 249 -8.77 -6.41 20.14
N SER A 250 -10.10 -6.38 20.08
CA SER A 250 -10.99 -6.04 21.17
C SER A 250 -11.02 -7.09 22.28
N THR A 251 -10.45 -8.27 22.04
CA THR A 251 -10.25 -9.29 23.08
C THR A 251 -9.12 -8.94 24.04
N ASP A 252 -8.22 -8.00 23.70
CA ASP A 252 -7.27 -7.44 24.65
C ASP A 252 -7.98 -6.45 25.59
N PRO A 253 -8.03 -6.74 26.92
CA PRO A 253 -8.72 -5.87 27.87
C PRO A 253 -8.10 -4.47 28.01
N ASN A 254 -6.87 -4.25 27.54
CA ASN A 254 -6.19 -2.96 27.63
C ASN A 254 -6.32 -2.11 26.36
N GLN A 255 -6.79 -2.69 25.25
CA GLN A 255 -6.86 -2.04 23.92
C GLN A 255 -5.48 -1.51 23.47
N ASP A 256 -4.41 -2.22 23.85
CA ASP A 256 -3.06 -1.90 23.44
C ASP A 256 -2.82 -2.38 21.98
N PRO A 257 -1.92 -1.76 21.21
CA PRO A 257 -1.50 -2.32 19.92
C PRO A 257 -0.86 -3.69 20.14
N MET A 258 -1.31 -4.70 19.39
CA MET A 258 -0.78 -6.05 19.44
C MET A 258 0.13 -6.32 18.24
N PHE A 259 1.01 -7.32 18.36
CA PHE A 259 2.00 -7.66 17.34
C PHE A 259 1.94 -9.14 17.01
N ALA A 260 1.76 -9.45 15.73
CA ALA A 260 1.96 -10.79 15.18
C ALA A 260 3.38 -10.88 14.61
N ILE A 261 4.03 -12.02 14.82
CA ILE A 261 5.32 -12.33 14.19
C ILE A 261 5.16 -13.61 13.36
N GLU A 262 5.76 -13.63 12.18
CA GLU A 262 5.89 -14.87 11.42
C GLU A 262 6.89 -15.81 12.12
N LEU A 263 6.50 -17.08 12.27
CA LEU A 263 7.34 -18.13 12.82
C LEU A 263 7.32 -19.32 11.88
N GLU A 264 8.49 -19.78 11.46
CA GLU A 264 8.62 -21.10 10.86
C GLU A 264 8.36 -22.16 11.94
N LEU A 265 7.18 -22.77 11.91
CA LEU A 265 6.84 -23.87 12.81
C LEU A 265 7.36 -25.19 12.22
N PRO A 266 7.91 -26.11 13.03
CA PRO A 266 8.19 -27.46 12.58
C PRO A 266 6.94 -28.13 12.00
N GLU A 267 7.08 -28.93 10.93
CA GLU A 267 5.95 -29.58 10.23
C GLU A 267 5.01 -30.36 11.16
N GLU A 268 5.54 -30.89 12.29
CA GLU A 268 4.76 -31.59 13.31
C GLU A 268 3.67 -30.74 13.99
N TYR A 269 3.71 -29.41 13.84
CA TYR A 269 2.70 -28.47 14.34
C TYR A 269 1.71 -28.02 13.27
N PHE A 270 1.83 -28.46 12.01
CA PHE A 270 0.89 -28.09 10.95
C PHE A 270 -0.44 -28.81 11.17
N TYR A 271 -1.50 -28.06 11.48
CA TYR A 271 -2.87 -28.58 11.42
C TYR A 271 -3.40 -28.40 10.00
N SER A 272 -3.65 -29.50 9.30
CA SER A 272 -4.32 -29.47 8.00
C SER A 272 -5.78 -29.01 8.18
N ILE A 273 -6.09 -27.76 7.83
CA ILE A 273 -7.48 -27.35 7.59
C ILE A 273 -7.85 -27.87 6.19
N ALA A 274 -8.65 -28.93 6.15
CA ALA A 274 -9.23 -29.40 4.89
C ALA A 274 -10.24 -28.35 4.41
N ILE A 275 -9.98 -27.78 3.24
CA ILE A 275 -10.93 -26.96 2.46
C ILE A 275 -12.00 -27.87 1.87
#